data_AF-A0A4R4L655-F1
#
_entry.id   AF-A0A4R4L655-F1
#
_cell.length_a   1.000
_cell.length_b   1.000
_cell.length_c   1.000
_cell.angle_alpha   90.00
_cell.angle_beta   90.00
_cell.angle_gamma   90.00
#
_symmetry.space_group_name_H-M   'P 1'
#
loop_
_entity.id
_entity.type
_entity.pdbx_description
1 polymer ?
#
loop_
_entity_poly.entity_id
_entity_poly.type
_entity_poly.pdbx_seq_one_letter_code
_entity_poly.pdbx_strand_id
1 'polypeptide(L)' 'MLIECDRCAIRGAGCSGCLVTALLDDSPAGLGSAELRAVEVFARAGFDVEVLAHESRPARPVRRPRAA' A
#
# COMPACT_ATOMS: atom_id res chain seq x y z
N MET A 1 -16.36 -6.35 -15.92
CA MET A 1 -16.71 -4.93 -15.82
C MET A 1 -15.41 -4.15 -15.92
N LEU A 2 -15.30 -3.19 -16.84
CA LEU A 2 -14.09 -2.38 -17.06
C LEU A 2 -14.37 -0.94 -16.65
N ILE A 3 -13.56 -0.39 -15.75
CA ILE A 3 -13.66 1.00 -15.32
C ILE A 3 -12.49 1.78 -15.93
N GLU A 4 -12.78 2.81 -16.72
CA GLU A 4 -11.78 3.60 -17.44
C GLU A 4 -11.27 4.78 -16.61
N CYS A 5 -10.50 4.51 -15.57
CA CYS A 5 -9.94 5.55 -14.70
C CYS A 5 -8.98 6.51 -15.42
N ASP A 6 -8.41 6.12 -16.56
CA ASP A 6 -7.48 6.94 -17.33
C ASP A 6 -8.16 8.04 -18.14
N ARG A 7 -9.48 7.94 -18.37
CA ARG A 7 -10.30 8.97 -19.02
C ARG A 7 -11.16 9.78 -18.04
N CYS A 8 -10.99 9.56 -16.74
CA CYS A 8 -11.76 10.27 -15.72
C CYS A 8 -11.37 11.76 -15.66
N ALA A 9 -12.32 12.65 -15.95
CA ALA A 9 -12.08 14.10 -16.00
C ALA A 9 -11.63 14.73 -14.66
N ILE A 10 -11.88 14.05 -13.53
CA ILE A 10 -11.51 14.49 -12.18
C ILE A 10 -10.42 13.62 -11.54
N ARG A 11 -9.67 12.86 -12.36
CA ARG A 11 -8.58 11.98 -11.87
C ARG A 11 -7.62 12.77 -10.97
N GLY A 12 -7.27 12.18 -9.83
CA GLY A 12 -6.48 12.84 -8.79
C GLY A 12 -7.36 13.64 -7.82
N ALA A 13 -8.02 14.70 -8.29
CA ALA A 13 -8.78 15.61 -7.42
C ALA A 13 -10.04 14.98 -6.78
N GLY A 14 -10.69 14.05 -7.48
CA GLY A 14 -11.87 13.33 -6.99
C GLY A 14 -11.60 11.89 -6.57
N CYS A 15 -10.33 11.49 -6.46
CA CYS A 15 -9.96 10.11 -6.11
C CYS A 15 -10.11 9.83 -4.61
N SER A 16 -10.00 10.83 -3.75
CA SER A 16 -10.24 10.68 -2.31
C SER A 16 -11.71 10.34 -2.04
N GLY A 17 -11.98 9.12 -1.58
CA GLY A 17 -13.33 8.60 -1.34
C GLY A 17 -14.02 8.00 -2.56
N CYS A 18 -13.33 7.86 -3.70
CA CYS A 18 -13.86 7.12 -4.84
C CYS A 18 -13.85 5.61 -4.54
N LEU A 19 -14.98 4.93 -4.78
CA LEU A 19 -15.08 3.47 -4.63
C LEU A 19 -13.98 2.73 -5.41
N VAL A 20 -13.59 3.26 -6.57
CA VAL A 20 -12.53 2.66 -7.39
C VAL A 20 -11.18 2.76 -6.71
N THR A 21 -10.87 3.87 -6.03
CA THR A 21 -9.66 3.98 -5.23
C THR A 21 -9.66 2.97 -4.08
N ALA A 22 -10.79 2.79 -3.38
CA ALA A 22 -10.89 1.75 -2.36
C ALA A 22 -10.65 0.33 -2.92
N LEU A 23 -11.11 0.06 -4.14
CA LEU A 23 -10.87 -1.23 -4.82
C LEU A 23 -9.43 -1.39 -5.35
N LEU A 24 -8.70 -0.29 -5.61
CA LEU A 24 -7.29 -0.33 -6.02
C LEU A 24 -6.33 -0.33 -4.81
N ASP A 25 -6.67 0.37 -3.73
CA ASP A 25 -5.92 0.41 -2.47
C ASP A 25 -6.14 -0.84 -1.61
N ASP A 26 -7.03 -1.74 -2.02
CA ASP A 26 -7.25 -3.06 -1.40
C ASP A 26 -6.08 -4.02 -1.71
N SER A 27 -4.84 -3.52 -1.72
CA SER A 27 -3.67 -4.37 -1.63
C SER A 27 -3.75 -5.07 -0.28
N PRO A 28 -3.79 -6.42 -0.25
CA PRO A 28 -3.97 -7.15 0.99
C PRO A 28 -2.84 -6.73 1.94
N ALA A 29 -3.23 -6.13 3.08
CA ALA A 29 -2.35 -5.65 4.14
C ALA A 29 -1.44 -4.43 3.83
N GLY A 30 -1.75 -3.60 2.83
CA GLY A 30 -0.96 -2.40 2.55
C GLY A 30 0.43 -2.70 1.99
N LEU A 31 0.59 -3.87 1.37
CA LEU A 31 1.82 -4.29 0.73
C LEU A 31 2.05 -3.52 -0.57
N GLY A 32 3.25 -2.98 -0.74
CA GLY A 32 3.73 -2.42 -1.99
C GLY A 32 4.07 -3.51 -3.01
N SER A 33 4.34 -3.10 -4.25
CA SER A 33 4.61 -4.02 -5.37
C SER A 33 5.78 -4.98 -5.13
N ALA A 34 6.83 -4.52 -4.45
CA ALA A 34 7.98 -5.36 -4.11
C ALA A 34 7.62 -6.44 -3.06
N GLU A 35 6.79 -6.09 -2.09
CA GLU A 35 6.36 -6.98 -1.01
C GLU A 35 5.39 -8.04 -1.56
N LEU A 36 4.45 -7.65 -2.41
CA LEU A 36 3.57 -8.58 -3.14
C LEU A 36 4.38 -9.58 -3.97
N ARG A 37 5.43 -9.11 -4.67
CA ARG A 37 6.32 -9.99 -5.44
C ARG A 37 7.07 -10.98 -4.55
N ALA A 38 7.49 -10.56 -3.35
CA ALA A 38 8.15 -11.45 -2.40
C ALA A 38 7.19 -12.56 -1.92
N VAL A 39 5.97 -12.20 -1.54
CA VAL A 39 4.92 -13.17 -1.15
C VAL A 39 4.67 -14.18 -2.26
N GLU A 40 4.53 -13.73 -3.52
CA GLU A 40 4.33 -14.60 -4.68
C GLU A 40 5.48 -15.60 -4.87
N VAL A 41 6.73 -15.15 -4.71
CA VAL A 41 7.92 -16.02 -4.84
C VAL A 41 7.93 -17.09 -3.76
N PHE A 42 7.65 -16.74 -2.50
CA PHE A 42 7.62 -17.70 -1.40
C PHE A 42 6.49 -18.72 -1.55
N ALA A 43 5.29 -18.27 -1.90
CA ALA A 43 4.16 -19.17 -2.12
C ALA A 43 4.44 -20.18 -3.25
N ARG A 44 5.06 -19.73 -4.35
CA ARG A 44 5.46 -20.62 -5.47
C ARG A 44 6.57 -21.59 -5.10
N ALA A 45 7.40 -21.25 -4.13
CA ALA A 45 8.41 -22.17 -3.60
C ALA A 45 7.83 -23.17 -2.57
N GLY A 46 6.52 -23.11 -2.29
CA GLY A 46 5.83 -24.04 -1.40
C GLY A 46 5.86 -23.64 0.07
N PHE A 47 6.22 -22.39 0.37
CA PHE A 47 6.12 -21.87 1.73
C PHE A 47 4.69 -21.44 2.04
N ASP A 48 4.26 -21.69 3.28
CA ASP A 48 3.07 -21.08 3.83
C ASP A 48 3.43 -19.66 4.31
N VAL A 49 2.71 -18.65 3.83
CA VAL A 49 3.05 -17.23 4.02
C VAL A 49 1.95 -16.54 4.78
N GLU A 50 2.26 -16.15 6.02
CA GLU A 50 1.39 -15.34 6.85
C GLU A 50 1.82 -13.86 6.77
N VAL A 51 0.91 -12.98 6.37
CA VAL A 51 1.14 -11.53 6.36
C VAL A 51 0.70 -10.95 7.69
N LEU A 52 1.68 -10.51 8.49
CA LEU A 52 1.42 -9.91 9.79
C LEU A 52 0.96 -8.46 9.63
N ALA A 53 -0.02 -8.06 10.44
CA ALA A 53 -0.43 -6.66 10.53
C ALA A 53 0.77 -5.81 10.99
N HIS A 54 1.03 -4.73 10.27
CA HIS A 54 2.02 -3.74 10.65
C HIS A 54 1.66 -3.15 12.03
N GLU A 55 2.40 -3.55 13.07
CA GLU A 55 2.48 -2.76 14.29
C GLU A 55 3.21 -1.46 13.93
N SER A 56 2.54 -0.30 14.10
CA SER A 56 3.16 1.00 13.91
C SER A 56 4.42 1.13 14.75
N ARG A 57 5.58 0.84 14.14
CA ARG A 57 6.88 1.01 14.80
C ARG A 57 6.95 2.47 15.25
N PRO A 58 7.08 2.74 16.56
CA PRO A 58 7.07 4.10 17.05
C PRO A 58 8.18 4.88 16.34
N ALA A 59 7.81 6.02 15.75
CA ALA A 59 8.74 6.85 15.02
C ALA A 59 9.94 7.17 15.92
N ARG A 60 11.14 6.82 15.48
CA ARG A 60 12.36 7.12 16.24
C ARG A 60 12.44 8.65 16.39
N PRO A 61 12.53 9.19 17.63
CA PRO A 61 12.51 10.63 17.82
C PRO A 61 13.71 11.24 17.08
N VAL A 62 13.41 12.10 16.10
CA VAL A 62 14.42 12.88 15.40
C VAL A 62 14.96 13.91 16.39
N ARG A 63 16.21 13.75 16.81
CA ARG A 63 16.88 14.76 17.65
C ARG A 63 17.04 16.03 16.82
N ARG A 64 16.28 17.08 17.15
CA ARG A 64 16.49 18.40 16.58
C ARG A 64 17.81 18.98 17.11
N PRO A 65 18.70 19.50 16.25
CA PRO A 65 19.86 20.25 16.73
C PRO A 65 19.36 21.50 17.47
N ARG A 66 19.93 21.76 18.65
CA ARG A 66 19.70 23.03 19.37
C ARG A 66 20.41 24.14 18.59
N ALA A 67 19.67 25.16 18.19
CA ALA A 67 20.26 26.41 17.73
C ALA A 67 21.00 27.07 18.91
N ALA A 68 22.24 27.48 18.66
CA ALA A 68 23.06 28.26 19.59
C ALA A 68 22.78 29.76 19.43
#